data_AF-A0A8T0I9S9-F1
#
_entry.id   AF-A0A8T0I9S9-F1
#
_cell.length_a   1.000
_cell.length_b   1.000
_cell.length_c   1.000
_cell.angle_alpha   90.00
_cell.angle_beta   90.00
_cell.angle_gamma   90.00
#
_symmetry.space_group_name_H-M   'P 1'
#
loop_
_entity.id
_entity.type
_entity.pdbx_description
1 polymer ?
#
loop_
_entity_poly.entity_id
_entity_poly.type
_entity_poly.pdbx_seq_one_letter_code
_entity_poly.pdbx_strand_id
1 'polypeptide(L)'
;MADEVKALWGQYLGNLQRHPLRTKAITAGVLAGSADVIAQKLAGAKNLQLRRSVLLMLYGFCYSGPFGHYFHQFMNKLFPPSQDSKTIVSKVIVEQLTSGPWNNFLFITYLGMVVEGRPWSSVKGQLKTHFPSVQLNAWRFWPLVGLINYKYLPIQLRVLFHNLAAVCW
;
A
#
# COMPACT_ATOMS: atom_id res chain seq x y z
N MET A 1 19.27 10.63 -20.60
CA MET A 1 18.68 10.56 -19.24
C MET A 1 17.29 11.17 -19.13
N ALA A 2 17.07 12.48 -19.33
CA ALA A 2 15.73 13.07 -19.18
C ALA A 2 14.70 12.53 -20.19
N ASP A 3 15.10 12.33 -21.45
CA ASP A 3 14.21 11.83 -22.49
C ASP A 3 13.90 10.33 -22.35
N GLU A 4 14.87 9.55 -21.84
CA GLU A 4 14.66 8.13 -21.50
C GLU A 4 13.67 7.97 -20.36
N VAL A 5 13.77 8.80 -19.31
CA VAL A 5 12.82 8.80 -18.19
C VAL A 5 11.42 9.17 -18.67
N LYS A 6 11.29 10.16 -19.56
CA LYS A 6 10.00 10.52 -20.17
C LYS A 6 9.43 9.38 -21.00
N ALA A 7 10.26 8.70 -21.80
CA ALA A 7 9.84 7.56 -22.62
C ALA A 7 9.36 6.38 -21.77
N LEU A 8 10.12 6.01 -20.72
CA LEU A 8 9.73 4.97 -19.77
C LEU A 8 8.45 5.31 -19.02
N TRP A 9 8.29 6.57 -18.61
CA TRP A 9 7.06 7.05 -17.98
C TRP A 9 5.85 6.94 -18.91
N GLY A 10 6.02 7.32 -20.18
CA GLY A 10 4.98 7.16 -21.21
C GLY A 10 4.56 5.70 -21.41
N GLN A 11 5.54 4.78 -21.47
CA GLN A 11 5.28 3.35 -21.58
C GLN A 11 4.56 2.80 -20.34
N TYR A 12 4.97 3.23 -19.14
CA TYR A 12 4.31 2.86 -17.89
C TYR A 12 2.85 3.31 -17.88
N LEU A 13 2.57 4.57 -18.24
CA LEU A 13 1.21 5.10 -18.33
C LEU A 13 0.38 4.34 -19.37
N GLY A 14 0.97 4.01 -20.53
CA GLY A 14 0.32 3.18 -21.54
C GLY A 14 -0.07 1.79 -21.02
N ASN A 15 0.82 1.13 -20.29
CA ASN A 15 0.55 -0.16 -19.65
C ASN A 15 -0.47 -0.05 -18.50
N LEU A 16 -0.48 1.07 -17.77
CA LEU A 16 -1.44 1.34 -16.71
C LEU A 16 -2.86 1.54 -17.27
N GLN A 17 -2.99 2.04 -18.50
CA GLN A 17 -4.27 2.15 -19.19
C GLN A 17 -4.72 0.82 -19.81
N ARG A 18 -3.82 0.10 -20.50
CA ARG A 18 -4.16 -1.17 -21.19
C ARG A 18 -4.40 -2.33 -20.23
N HIS A 19 -3.60 -2.42 -19.16
CA HIS A 19 -3.64 -3.51 -18.19
C HIS A 19 -3.58 -2.99 -16.74
N PRO A 20 -4.60 -2.24 -16.28
CA PRO A 20 -4.54 -1.50 -15.03
C PRO A 20 -4.29 -2.38 -13.80
N LEU A 21 -4.92 -3.55 -13.71
CA LEU A 21 -4.76 -4.46 -12.58
C LEU A 21 -3.34 -5.04 -12.55
N ARG A 22 -2.85 -5.58 -13.68
CA ARG A 22 -1.52 -6.21 -13.78
C ARG A 22 -0.42 -5.21 -13.47
N THR A 23 -0.48 -4.02 -14.08
CA THR A 23 0.52 -2.97 -13.86
C THR A 23 0.55 -2.53 -12.41
N LYS A 24 -0.62 -2.34 -11.76
CA LYS A 24 -0.70 -1.99 -10.34
C LYS A 24 -0.17 -3.09 -9.42
N ALA A 25 -0.51 -4.35 -9.71
CA ALA A 25 -0.02 -5.50 -8.96
C ALA A 25 1.51 -5.64 -9.03
N ILE A 26 2.08 -5.62 -10.25
CA ILE A 26 3.54 -5.70 -10.44
C ILE A 26 4.24 -4.56 -9.71
N THR A 27 3.74 -3.33 -9.86
CA THR A 27 4.35 -2.15 -9.24
C THR A 27 4.27 -2.21 -7.71
N ALA A 28 3.13 -2.65 -7.15
CA ALA A 28 2.98 -2.83 -5.71
C ALA A 28 3.95 -3.88 -5.16
N GLY A 29 4.11 -5.02 -5.85
CA GLY A 29 5.08 -6.05 -5.46
C GLY A 29 6.52 -5.54 -5.48
N VAL A 30 6.94 -4.91 -6.58
CA VAL A 30 8.30 -4.36 -6.73
C VAL A 30 8.59 -3.32 -5.64
N LEU A 31 7.65 -2.41 -5.37
CA LEU A 31 7.81 -1.40 -4.32
C LEU A 31 7.88 -2.03 -2.93
N ALA A 32 7.02 -3.01 -2.61
CA ALA A 32 7.03 -3.67 -1.31
C ALA A 32 8.34 -4.44 -1.05
N GLY A 33 8.83 -5.19 -2.04
CA GLY A 33 10.10 -5.91 -1.93
C GLY A 33 11.29 -4.95 -1.80
N SER A 34 11.30 -3.87 -2.60
CA SER A 34 12.38 -2.86 -2.55
C SER A 34 12.38 -2.10 -1.22
N ALA A 35 11.21 -1.73 -0.71
CA ALA A 35 11.05 -1.06 0.58
C ALA A 35 11.63 -1.90 1.71
N ASP A 36 11.35 -3.21 1.72
CA ASP A 36 11.89 -4.10 2.74
C ASP A 36 13.42 -4.24 2.64
N VAL A 37 13.99 -4.35 1.44
CA VAL A 37 15.45 -4.36 1.26
C VAL A 37 16.08 -3.06 1.79
N ILE A 38 15.47 -1.90 1.51
CA ILE A 38 15.93 -0.61 2.01
C ILE A 38 15.83 -0.58 3.54
N ALA A 39 14.69 -0.98 4.11
CA ALA A 39 14.47 -1.01 5.55
C ALA A 39 15.49 -1.91 6.26
N GLN A 40 15.80 -3.08 5.71
CA GLN A 40 16.82 -3.99 6.25
C GLN A 40 18.22 -3.36 6.25
N LYS A 41 18.59 -2.65 5.17
CA LYS A 41 19.87 -1.93 5.11
C LYS A 41 19.95 -0.79 6.12
N LEU A 42 18.88 0.00 6.24
CA LEU A 42 18.80 1.09 7.23
C LEU A 42 18.83 0.56 8.67
N ALA A 43 18.28 -0.61 8.92
CA ALA A 43 18.35 -1.30 10.21
C ALA A 43 19.74 -1.93 10.50
N GLY A 44 20.71 -1.80 9.58
CA GLY A 44 22.07 -2.31 9.77
C GLY A 44 22.19 -3.83 9.62
N ALA A 45 21.30 -4.48 8.87
CA ALA A 45 21.36 -5.92 8.67
C ALA A 45 22.65 -6.33 7.94
N LYS A 46 23.46 -7.19 8.57
CA LYS A 46 24.70 -7.72 7.98
C LYS A 46 24.44 -8.61 6.76
N ASN A 47 23.34 -9.36 6.78
CA ASN A 47 22.88 -10.21 5.68
C ASN A 47 21.43 -9.87 5.35
N LEU A 48 21.14 -9.69 4.06
CA LEU A 48 19.78 -9.44 3.60
C LEU A 48 18.94 -10.71 3.68
N GLN A 49 17.79 -10.62 4.33
CA GLN A 49 16.78 -11.66 4.41
C GLN A 49 15.95 -11.68 3.12
N LEU A 50 16.53 -12.22 2.04
CA LEU A 50 15.88 -12.24 0.72
C LEU A 50 14.53 -12.96 0.72
N ARG A 51 14.39 -14.04 1.51
CA ARG A 51 13.10 -14.75 1.66
C ARG A 51 12.00 -13.79 2.13
N ARG A 52 12.29 -12.95 3.12
CA ARG A 52 11.34 -11.96 3.64
C ARG A 52 10.97 -10.93 2.57
N SER A 53 11.95 -10.40 1.85
CA SER A 53 11.70 -9.42 0.79
C SER A 53 10.86 -10.00 -0.36
N VAL A 54 11.10 -11.26 -0.74
CA VAL A 54 10.29 -11.97 -1.74
C VAL A 54 8.86 -12.20 -1.26
N LEU A 55 8.67 -12.59 0.00
CA LEU A 55 7.32 -12.76 0.57
C LEU A 55 6.56 -11.43 0.61
N LEU A 56 7.22 -10.34 0.98
CA LEU A 56 6.60 -9.01 0.94
C LEU A 56 6.31 -8.52 -0.48
N MET A 57 7.17 -8.87 -1.45
CA MET A 57 6.90 -8.67 -2.88
C MET A 57 5.64 -9.43 -3.32
N LEU A 58 5.48 -10.69 -2.91
CA LEU A 58 4.28 -11.48 -3.20
C LEU A 58 3.04 -10.91 -2.52
N TYR A 59 3.15 -10.42 -1.28
CA TYR A 59 2.06 -9.71 -0.60
C TYR A 59 1.63 -8.46 -1.38
N GLY A 60 2.59 -7.66 -1.83
CA GLY A 60 2.34 -6.48 -2.68
C GLY A 60 1.63 -6.85 -3.98
N PHE A 61 2.13 -7.88 -4.67
CA PHE A 61 1.62 -8.34 -5.96
C PHE A 61 0.25 -9.00 -5.88
N CYS A 62 0.08 -9.99 -5.01
CA CYS A 62 -1.14 -10.79 -4.93
C CYS A 62 -2.27 -10.10 -4.16
N TYR A 63 -1.95 -9.29 -3.16
CA TYR A 63 -2.94 -8.70 -2.27
C TYR A 63 -3.03 -7.19 -2.41
N SER A 64 -1.97 -6.44 -2.08
CA SER A 64 -2.05 -4.96 -1.98
C SER A 64 -2.46 -4.29 -3.30
N GLY A 65 -1.86 -4.70 -4.42
CA GLY A 65 -2.18 -4.16 -5.75
C GLY A 65 -3.63 -4.43 -6.17
N PRO A 66 -4.09 -5.70 -6.19
CA PRO A 66 -5.47 -6.04 -6.50
C PRO A 66 -6.49 -5.42 -5.53
N PHE A 67 -6.24 -5.49 -4.23
CA PHE A 67 -7.09 -4.87 -3.21
C PHE A 67 -7.23 -3.36 -3.46
N GLY A 68 -6.13 -2.65 -3.64
CA GLY A 68 -6.13 -1.22 -3.95
C GLY A 68 -6.91 -0.90 -5.23
N HIS A 69 -6.76 -1.71 -6.28
CA HIS A 69 -7.49 -1.53 -7.53
C HIS A 69 -9.01 -1.60 -7.33
N TYR A 70 -9.51 -2.67 -6.72
CA TYR A 70 -10.94 -2.86 -6.50
C TYR A 70 -11.51 -1.91 -5.44
N PHE A 71 -10.75 -1.59 -4.39
CA PHE A 71 -11.17 -0.65 -3.37
C PHE A 71 -11.43 0.75 -3.95
N HIS A 72 -10.53 1.25 -4.82
CA HIS A 72 -10.75 2.54 -5.48
C HIS A 72 -11.95 2.53 -6.44
N GLN A 73 -12.23 1.41 -7.10
CA GLN A 73 -13.46 1.27 -7.90
C GLN A 73 -14.70 1.29 -7.02
N PHE A 74 -14.68 0.57 -5.89
CA PHE A 74 -15.77 0.56 -4.92
C PHE A 74 -16.03 1.96 -4.35
N MET A 75 -14.98 2.69 -3.97
CA MET A 75 -15.09 4.07 -3.47
C MET A 75 -15.68 5.04 -4.51
N ASN A 76 -15.42 4.83 -5.80
CA ASN A 76 -16.04 5.63 -6.86
C ASN A 76 -17.50 5.26 -7.14
N LYS A 77 -17.95 4.06 -6.74
CA LYS A 77 -19.37 3.69 -6.79
C LYS A 77 -20.13 4.23 -5.57
N LEU A 78 -19.47 4.25 -4.41
CA LEU A 78 -20.07 4.70 -3.15
C LEU A 78 -20.22 6.23 -3.07
N PHE A 79 -19.32 6.97 -3.71
CA PHE A 79 -19.30 8.42 -3.66
C PHE A 79 -19.36 9.02 -5.07
N PRO A 80 -20.03 10.16 -5.26
CA PRO A 80 -20.04 10.85 -6.54
C PRO A 80 -18.60 11.20 -6.98
N PRO A 81 -18.37 11.33 -8.30
CA PRO A 81 -17.10 11.79 -8.85
C PRO A 81 -16.95 13.31 -8.66
N SER A 82 -17.09 13.76 -7.41
CA SER A 82 -16.89 15.15 -7.01
C SER A 82 -15.50 15.36 -6.41
N GLN A 83 -14.95 16.54 -6.68
CA GLN A 83 -13.72 17.08 -6.08
C GLN A 83 -14.02 17.98 -4.87
N ASP A 84 -15.28 18.02 -4.42
CA ASP A 84 -15.66 18.81 -3.25
C ASP A 84 -14.93 18.31 -2.01
N SER A 85 -14.46 19.26 -1.19
CA SER A 85 -13.75 18.97 0.07
C SER A 85 -14.55 18.02 0.96
N LYS A 86 -15.88 18.13 0.99
CA LYS A 86 -16.76 17.25 1.77
C LYS A 86 -16.67 15.79 1.29
N THR A 87 -16.78 15.55 -0.02
CA THR A 87 -16.68 14.21 -0.60
C THR A 87 -15.29 13.61 -0.39
N ILE A 88 -14.23 14.41 -0.56
CA ILE A 88 -12.85 13.97 -0.33
C ILE A 88 -12.63 13.55 1.13
N VAL A 89 -13.04 14.39 2.08
CA VAL A 89 -12.92 14.08 3.51
C VAL A 89 -13.74 12.85 3.88
N SER A 90 -14.96 12.70 3.37
CA SER A 90 -15.76 11.49 3.60
C SER A 90 -15.09 10.23 3.04
N LYS A 91 -14.48 10.29 1.85
CA LYS A 91 -13.73 9.17 1.28
C LYS A 91 -12.57 8.76 2.20
N VAL A 92 -11.80 9.72 2.69
CA VAL A 92 -10.69 9.48 3.62
C VAL A 92 -11.19 8.88 4.93
N ILE A 93 -12.27 9.39 5.52
CA ILE A 93 -12.83 8.84 6.76
C ILE A 93 -13.24 7.38 6.57
N VAL A 94 -13.94 7.06 5.50
CA VAL A 94 -14.34 5.66 5.21
C VAL A 94 -13.12 4.77 5.03
N GLU A 95 -12.12 5.21 4.28
CA GLU A 95 -10.86 4.46 4.10
C GLU A 95 -10.15 4.21 5.44
N GLN A 96 -10.05 5.23 6.28
CA GLN A 96 -9.34 5.16 7.56
C GLN A 96 -10.08 4.35 8.63
N LEU A 97 -11.40 4.21 8.54
CA LEU A 97 -12.20 3.41 9.47
C LEU A 97 -12.43 1.97 9.00
N THR A 98 -12.28 1.69 7.71
CA THR A 98 -12.56 0.35 7.13
C THR A 98 -11.29 -0.32 6.62
N SER A 99 -10.78 0.12 5.47
CA SER A 99 -9.63 -0.50 4.81
C SER A 99 -8.34 -0.31 5.58
N GLY A 100 -8.15 0.80 6.29
CA GLY A 100 -6.94 1.05 7.10
C GLY A 100 -6.73 -0.02 8.18
N PRO A 101 -7.67 -0.18 9.14
CA PRO A 101 -7.62 -1.23 10.15
C PRO A 101 -7.50 -2.63 9.57
N TRP A 102 -8.23 -2.90 8.48
CA TRP A 102 -8.18 -4.19 7.79
C TRP A 102 -6.80 -4.49 7.20
N ASN A 103 -6.17 -3.53 6.53
CA ASN A 103 -4.83 -3.70 5.95
C ASN A 103 -3.77 -3.87 7.05
N ASN A 104 -3.83 -3.10 8.13
CA ASN A 104 -2.89 -3.25 9.24
C ASN A 104 -3.03 -4.62 9.91
N PHE A 105 -4.27 -5.09 10.09
CA PHE A 105 -4.54 -6.39 10.68
C PHE A 105 -3.95 -7.51 9.80
N LEU A 106 -4.25 -7.47 8.50
CA LEU A 106 -3.74 -8.46 7.55
C LEU A 106 -2.23 -8.41 7.42
N PHE A 107 -1.62 -7.22 7.41
CA PHE A 107 -0.18 -7.06 7.29
C PHE A 107 0.56 -7.65 8.51
N ILE A 108 0.14 -7.30 9.74
CA ILE A 108 0.73 -7.85 10.97
C ILE A 108 0.55 -9.38 11.00
N THR A 109 -0.63 -9.85 10.61
CA THR A 109 -0.96 -11.28 10.57
C THR A 109 -0.09 -12.04 9.55
N TYR A 110 0.08 -11.48 8.34
CA TYR A 110 0.91 -12.03 7.28
C TYR A 110 2.39 -12.05 7.68
N LEU A 111 2.89 -10.93 8.23
CA LEU A 111 4.26 -10.81 8.70
C LEU A 111 4.56 -11.86 9.79
N GLY A 112 3.69 -11.96 10.79
CA GLY A 112 3.89 -12.90 11.90
C GLY A 112 3.81 -14.37 11.47
N MET A 113 2.78 -14.76 10.71
CA MET A 113 2.54 -16.18 10.39
C MET A 113 3.32 -16.67 9.18
N VAL A 114 3.36 -15.89 8.09
CA VAL A 114 3.90 -16.35 6.80
C VAL A 114 5.37 -15.99 6.67
N VAL A 115 5.74 -14.77 7.04
CA VAL A 115 7.12 -14.29 6.91
C VAL A 115 8.00 -14.80 8.05
N GLU A 116 7.55 -14.61 9.30
CA GLU A 116 8.30 -15.00 10.48
C GLU A 116 8.04 -16.44 10.94
N GLY A 117 6.98 -17.09 10.43
CA GLY A 117 6.66 -18.49 10.75
C GLY A 117 6.16 -18.71 12.18
N ARG A 118 5.62 -17.69 12.84
CA ARG A 118 5.16 -17.77 14.24
C ARG A 118 3.77 -18.43 14.33
N PRO A 119 3.48 -19.16 15.43
CA PRO A 119 2.16 -19.73 15.63
C PRO A 119 1.11 -18.64 15.87
N TRP A 120 -0.15 -18.95 15.55
CA TRP A 120 -1.28 -18.01 15.69
C TRP A 120 -1.43 -17.44 17.10
N SER A 121 -1.13 -18.21 18.15
CA SER A 121 -1.18 -17.74 19.54
C SER A 121 -0.25 -16.54 19.78
N SER A 122 0.98 -16.61 19.27
CA SER A 122 1.96 -15.51 19.35
C SER A 122 1.54 -14.30 18.53
N VAL A 123 1.05 -14.52 17.30
CA VAL A 123 0.58 -13.44 16.42
C VAL A 123 -0.66 -12.74 16.99
N LYS A 124 -1.58 -13.50 17.58
CA LYS A 124 -2.75 -12.96 18.30
C LYS A 124 -2.33 -12.11 19.50
N GLY A 125 -1.31 -12.53 20.25
CA GLY A 125 -0.71 -11.72 21.30
C GLY A 125 -0.12 -10.41 20.75
N GLN A 126 0.66 -10.50 19.68
CA GLN A 126 1.26 -9.35 19.01
C GLN A 126 0.19 -8.37 18.48
N LEU A 127 -0.89 -8.88 17.89
CA LEU A 127 -2.01 -8.05 17.45
C LEU A 127 -2.63 -7.30 18.63
N LYS A 128 -2.92 -7.96 19.76
CA LYS A 128 -3.49 -7.26 20.93
C LYS A 128 -2.60 -6.13 21.44
N THR A 129 -1.29 -6.33 21.44
CA THR A 129 -0.34 -5.37 22.02
C THR A 129 0.08 -4.27 21.04
N HIS A 130 0.36 -4.62 19.79
CA HIS A 130 0.93 -3.69 18.79
C HIS A 130 -0.13 -3.09 17.86
N PHE A 131 -1.25 -3.76 17.61
CA PHE A 131 -2.26 -3.22 16.69
C PHE A 131 -2.77 -1.84 17.10
N PRO A 132 -3.07 -1.55 18.38
CA PRO A 132 -3.56 -0.23 18.76
C PRO A 132 -2.54 0.88 18.49
N SER A 133 -1.26 0.66 18.77
CA SER A 133 -0.21 1.65 18.54
C SER A 133 0.07 1.85 17.06
N VAL A 134 0.13 0.76 16.28
CA VAL A 134 0.25 0.83 14.81
C VAL A 134 -0.93 1.57 14.20
N GLN A 135 -2.16 1.27 14.65
CA GLN A 135 -3.37 1.90 14.13
C GLN A 135 -3.44 3.40 14.47
N LEU A 136 -3.05 3.77 15.70
CA LEU A 136 -3.02 5.17 16.11
C LEU A 136 -2.02 5.99 15.29
N ASN A 137 -0.82 5.44 15.06
CA ASN A 137 0.16 6.09 14.19
C ASN A 137 -0.35 6.15 12.75
N ALA A 138 -1.00 5.08 12.27
CA ALA A 138 -1.58 5.05 10.92
C ALA A 138 -2.62 6.15 10.73
N TRP A 139 -3.44 6.43 11.75
CA TRP A 139 -4.39 7.55 11.74
C TRP A 139 -3.75 8.93 11.81
N ARG A 140 -2.45 9.05 12.07
CA ARG A 140 -1.72 10.34 11.96
C ARG A 140 -1.16 10.56 10.57
N PHE A 141 -0.70 9.50 9.91
CA PHE A 141 -0.02 9.57 8.61
C PHE A 141 -0.99 9.43 7.43
N TRP A 142 -1.78 8.37 7.41
CA TRP A 142 -2.58 7.99 6.25
C TRP A 142 -3.72 8.95 5.88
N PRO A 143 -4.37 9.69 6.81
CA PRO A 143 -5.37 10.67 6.38
C PRO A 143 -4.77 11.78 5.51
N LEU A 144 -3.55 12.23 5.81
CA LEU A 144 -2.86 13.25 5.00
C LEU A 144 -2.53 12.71 3.61
N VAL A 145 -2.02 11.48 3.54
CA VAL A 145 -1.77 10.78 2.27
C VAL A 145 -3.07 10.65 1.48
N GLY A 146 -4.15 10.20 2.11
CA GLY A 146 -5.47 10.06 1.48
C GLY A 146 -6.00 11.38 0.93
N LEU A 147 -5.90 12.47 1.69
CA LEU A 147 -6.34 13.80 1.25
C LEU A 147 -5.58 14.24 -0.01
N ILE A 148 -4.26 14.10 -0.03
CA ILE A 148 -3.44 14.43 -1.22
C ILE A 148 -3.83 13.53 -2.40
N ASN A 149 -4.01 12.24 -2.14
CA ASN A 149 -4.32 11.24 -3.16
C ASN A 149 -5.68 11.50 -3.85
N TYR A 150 -6.72 11.78 -3.07
CA TYR A 150 -8.05 12.04 -3.62
C TYR A 150 -8.16 13.40 -4.29
N LYS A 151 -7.47 14.43 -3.76
CA LYS A 151 -7.55 15.81 -4.24
C LYS A 151 -6.73 16.06 -5.50
N TYR A 152 -5.50 15.53 -5.57
CA TYR A 152 -4.55 15.90 -6.63
C TYR A 152 -4.31 14.80 -7.66
N LEU A 153 -4.57 13.53 -7.34
CA LEU A 153 -4.16 12.43 -8.20
C LEU A 153 -5.31 11.81 -9.00
N PRO A 154 -5.08 11.55 -10.30
CA PRO A 154 -6.02 10.82 -11.13
C PRO A 154 -6.08 9.35 -10.70
N ILE A 155 -7.25 8.72 -10.87
CA ILE A 155 -7.55 7.36 -10.39
C ILE A 155 -6.50 6.30 -10.79
N GLN A 156 -5.86 6.47 -11.95
CA GLN A 156 -4.83 5.55 -12.45
C GLN A 156 -3.60 5.56 -11.53
N LEU A 157 -3.17 6.74 -11.07
CA LEU A 157 -1.96 6.95 -10.28
C LEU A 157 -2.15 6.78 -8.77
N ARG A 158 -3.40 6.74 -8.27
CA ARG A 158 -3.66 6.68 -6.83
C ARG A 158 -3.01 5.50 -6.12
N VAL A 159 -3.02 4.34 -6.76
CA VAL A 159 -2.38 3.12 -6.23
C VAL A 159 -0.86 3.25 -6.22
N LEU A 160 -0.27 3.87 -7.26
CA LEU A 160 1.17 4.13 -7.30
C LEU A 160 1.59 5.07 -6.15
N PHE A 161 0.89 6.19 -5.98
CA PHE A 161 1.19 7.13 -4.91
C PHE A 161 1.01 6.53 -3.52
N HIS A 162 -0.08 5.78 -3.30
CA HIS A 162 -0.30 5.08 -2.03
C HIS A 162 0.84 4.10 -1.73
N ASN A 163 1.30 3.32 -2.72
CA ASN A 163 2.44 2.42 -2.54
C ASN A 163 3.74 3.17 -2.26
N LEU A 164 3.98 4.32 -2.91
CA LEU A 164 5.16 5.16 -2.63
C LEU A 164 5.12 5.72 -1.20
N ALA A 165 3.95 6.18 -0.75
CA ALA A 165 3.76 6.61 0.63
C ALA A 165 3.97 5.46 1.62
N ALA A 166 3.57 4.23 1.26
CA ALA A 166 3.81 3.03 2.05
C ALA A 166 5.30 2.69 2.19
N VAL A 167 6.16 3.04 1.22
CA VAL A 167 7.62 2.85 1.36
C VAL A 167 8.20 3.75 2.45
N CYS A 168 7.61 4.94 2.65
CA CYS A 168 8.03 5.89 3.67
C CYS A 168 7.43 5.63 5.06
N TRP A 169 6.42 4.77 5.14
CA TRP A 169 5.67 4.42 6.35
C TRP A 169 6.35 3.28 7.12
#